data_AF-Q6AGX6-F1
#
_entry.id   AF-Q6AGX6-F1
#
_cell.length_a   1.000
_cell.length_b   1.000
_cell.length_c   1.000
_cell.angle_alpha   90.00
_cell.angle_beta   90.00
_cell.angle_gamma   90.00
#
_symmetry.space_group_name_H-M   'P 1'
#
loop_
_entity.id
_entity.type
_entity.pdbx_description
1 polymer ?
#
loop_
_entity_poly.entity_id
_entity_poly.type
_entity_poly.pdbx_seq_one_letter_code
_entity_poly.pdbx_strand_id
1 'polypeptide(L)'
;MSAAERSESAKKAAEVRWSSEPVREVLAGSPDHPLRIGEVEIECYVLDDDTRVITQASMLTAIGRSRRIPGAEGASVLDHSVRSEPDAR
;
A
#
# COMPACT_ATOMS: atom_id res chain seq x y z
N MET A 1 -19.58 -18.51 20.81
CA MET A 1 -19.54 -18.22 19.37
C MET A 1 -19.03 -19.43 18.61
N SER A 2 -19.86 -19.99 17.75
CA SER A 2 -19.49 -21.04 16.80
C SER A 2 -18.60 -20.50 15.67
N ALA A 3 -18.02 -21.39 14.87
CA ALA A 3 -17.25 -21.01 13.69
C ALA A 3 -18.12 -20.25 12.66
N ALA A 4 -19.37 -20.67 12.48
CA ALA A 4 -20.32 -20.01 11.59
C ALA A 4 -20.65 -18.58 12.06
N GLU A 5 -20.91 -18.40 13.36
CA GLU A 5 -21.19 -17.09 13.95
C GLU A 5 -20.01 -16.12 13.81
N ARG A 6 -18.77 -16.62 13.94
CA ARG A 6 -17.56 -15.81 13.69
C ARG A 6 -17.42 -15.42 12.22
N SER A 7 -17.66 -16.36 11.30
CA SER A 7 -17.60 -16.12 9.86
C SER A 7 -18.62 -15.08 9.42
N GLU A 8 -19.86 -15.19 9.88
CA GLU A 8 -20.91 -14.22 9.58
C GLU A 8 -20.60 -12.82 10.14
N SER A 9 -20.06 -12.76 11.36
CA SER A 9 -19.61 -11.48 11.93
C SER A 9 -18.48 -10.84 11.11
N ALA A 10 -17.51 -11.63 10.65
CA ALA A 10 -16.40 -11.16 9.83
C ALA A 10 -16.87 -10.64 8.47
N LYS A 11 -17.80 -11.33 7.80
CA LYS A 11 -18.39 -10.88 6.53
C LYS A 11 -19.11 -9.54 6.69
N LYS A 12 -19.96 -9.42 7.71
CA LYS A 12 -20.67 -8.16 8.01
C LYS A 12 -19.71 -7.01 8.29
N ALA A 13 -18.65 -7.26 9.06
CA ALA A 13 -17.63 -6.25 9.34
C ALA A 13 -16.88 -5.81 8.07
N ALA A 14 -16.55 -6.76 7.19
CA ALA A 14 -15.93 -6.45 5.90
C ALA A 14 -16.89 -5.65 5.00
N GLU A 15 -18.14 -6.07 4.89
CA GLU A 15 -19.17 -5.36 4.12
C GLU A 15 -19.32 -3.92 4.60
N VAL A 16 -19.51 -3.69 5.90
CA VAL A 16 -19.61 -2.33 6.47
C VAL A 16 -18.33 -1.52 6.20
N ARG A 17 -17.15 -2.13 6.33
CA ARG A 17 -15.87 -1.44 6.11
C ARG A 17 -15.66 -1.03 4.65
N TRP A 18 -16.13 -1.82 3.70
CA TRP A 18 -15.82 -1.67 2.27
C TRP A 18 -17.01 -1.22 1.41
N SER A 19 -18.20 -1.04 1.98
CA SER A 19 -19.43 -0.66 1.24
C SER A 19 -19.71 0.83 1.16
N SER A 20 -19.07 1.65 2.01
CA SER A 20 -19.52 3.02 2.26
C SER A 20 -18.94 4.08 1.33
N GLU A 21 -17.79 3.83 0.69
CA GLU A 21 -17.26 4.71 -0.35
C GLU A 21 -16.64 3.91 -1.51
N PRO A 22 -16.85 4.35 -2.77
CA PRO A 22 -16.13 3.77 -3.90
C PRO A 22 -14.62 3.99 -3.72
N VAL A 23 -13.82 3.06 -4.24
CA VAL A 23 -12.37 3.25 -4.33
C VAL A 23 -12.12 4.50 -5.17
N ARG A 24 -11.40 5.46 -4.60
CA ARG A 24 -11.06 6.74 -5.24
C ARG A 24 -10.18 6.51 -6.46
N GLU A 25 -10.38 7.33 -7.48
CA GLU A 25 -9.52 7.32 -8.67
C GLU A 25 -8.18 7.99 -8.36
N VAL A 26 -7.09 7.43 -8.91
CA VAL A 26 -5.76 8.05 -8.86
C VAL A 26 -5.58 8.89 -10.12
N LEU A 27 -5.43 10.20 -9.94
CA LEU A 27 -5.20 11.15 -11.02
C LEU A 27 -3.72 11.26 -11.42
N ALA A 28 -2.80 11.04 -10.46
CA ALA A 28 -1.37 11.14 -10.70
C ALA A 28 -0.57 10.28 -9.71
N GLY A 29 0.63 9.87 -10.12
CA GLY A 29 1.56 9.06 -9.33
C GLY A 29 1.62 7.61 -9.79
N SER A 30 2.80 7.01 -9.68
CA SER A 30 3.03 5.57 -9.89
C SER A 30 4.29 5.12 -9.14
N PRO A 31 4.51 3.81 -8.94
CA PRO A 31 5.78 3.31 -8.40
C PRO A 31 7.00 3.76 -9.20
N ASP A 32 6.85 3.91 -10.53
CA ASP A 32 7.92 4.32 -11.44
C ASP A 32 8.11 5.85 -11.54
N HIS A 33 7.16 6.62 -10.99
CA HIS A 33 7.17 8.08 -10.99
C HIS A 33 7.00 8.63 -9.55
N PRO A 34 7.98 8.38 -8.66
CA PRO A 34 7.91 8.88 -7.29
C PRO A 34 8.06 10.41 -7.24
N LEU A 35 7.50 11.01 -6.19
CA LEU A 35 7.75 12.41 -5.85
C LEU A 35 9.19 12.57 -5.35
N ARG A 36 10.00 13.34 -6.07
CA ARG A 36 11.38 13.65 -5.69
C ARG A 36 11.46 14.98 -4.94
N ILE A 37 12.07 14.97 -3.76
CA ILE A 37 12.32 16.17 -2.95
C ILE A 37 13.80 16.19 -2.61
N GLY A 38 14.59 16.98 -3.34
CA GLY A 38 16.05 16.88 -3.30
C GLY A 38 16.47 15.46 -3.70
N GLU A 39 17.20 14.79 -2.81
CA GLU A 39 17.76 13.45 -3.05
C GLU A 39 16.86 12.31 -2.56
N VAL A 40 15.70 12.60 -1.95
CA VAL A 40 14.76 11.56 -1.48
C VAL A 40 13.62 11.32 -2.47
N GLU A 41 13.20 10.06 -2.57
CA GLU A 41 12.07 9.63 -3.39
C GLU A 41 10.93 9.13 -2.49
N ILE A 42 9.71 9.58 -2.78
CA ILE A 42 8.50 9.25 -2.02
C ILE A 42 7.44 8.76 -2.99
N GLU A 43 6.92 7.55 -2.78
CA GLU A 43 5.74 7.08 -3.52
C GLU A 43 4.52 7.89 -3.06
N CYS A 44 3.96 8.67 -3.98
CA CYS A 44 2.88 9.61 -3.71
C CYS A 44 1.85 9.54 -4.84
N TYR A 45 0.58 9.39 -4.47
CA TYR A 45 -0.56 9.33 -5.39
C TYR A 45 -1.51 10.47 -5.09
N VAL A 46 -2.01 11.15 -6.12
CA VAL A 46 -3.03 12.21 -6.00
C VAL A 46 -4.37 11.62 -6.39
N LEU A 47 -5.35 11.74 -5.50
CA LEU A 47 -6.71 11.26 -5.72
C LEU A 47 -7.60 12.32 -6.37
N ASP A 48 -8.78 11.91 -6.80
CA ASP A 48 -9.82 12.76 -7.41
C ASP A 48 -10.31 13.93 -6.52
N ASP A 49 -10.13 13.84 -5.21
CA ASP A 49 -10.45 14.87 -4.22
C ASP A 49 -9.23 15.72 -3.80
N ASP A 50 -8.12 15.64 -4.53
CA ASP A 50 -6.82 16.28 -4.23
C ASP A 50 -6.12 15.70 -2.98
N THR A 51 -6.65 14.64 -2.37
CA THR A 51 -5.95 13.93 -1.30
C THR A 51 -4.67 13.30 -1.83
N ARG A 52 -3.57 13.47 -1.08
CA ARG A 52 -2.29 12.84 -1.38
C ARG A 52 -2.07 11.61 -0.49
N VAL A 53 -1.94 10.45 -1.11
CA VAL A 53 -1.65 9.19 -0.45
C VAL A 53 -0.17 8.88 -0.59
N ILE A 54 0.53 8.74 0.53
CA ILE A 54 1.96 8.43 0.59
C ILE A 54 2.15 7.05 1.20
N THR A 55 3.05 6.23 0.64
CA THR A 55 3.35 4.92 1.23
C THR A 55 4.13 5.08 2.53
N GLN A 56 3.74 4.33 3.57
CA GLN A 56 4.46 4.33 4.85
C GLN A 56 5.94 3.96 4.65
N ALA A 57 6.20 2.99 3.76
CA ALA A 57 7.51 2.51 3.42
C ALA A 57 8.44 3.64 2.95
N SER A 58 8.05 4.36 1.90
CA SER A 58 8.86 5.43 1.32
C SER A 58 8.99 6.62 2.29
N MET A 59 7.92 6.95 3.03
CA MET A 59 7.97 8.00 4.05
C MET A 59 8.98 7.67 5.16
N LEU A 60 8.97 6.44 5.70
CA LEU A 60 9.91 6.04 6.74
C LEU A 60 11.36 6.11 6.25
N THR A 61 11.63 5.61 5.04
CA THR A 61 12.95 5.69 4.43
C THR A 61 13.38 7.14 4.20
N ALA A 62 12.50 8.01 3.71
CA ALA A 62 12.80 9.42 3.45
C ALA A 62 13.18 10.19 4.73
N ILE A 63 12.62 9.83 5.89
CA ILE A 63 12.99 10.43 7.19
C ILE A 63 14.11 9.69 7.92
N GLY A 64 14.85 8.81 7.24
CA GLY A 64 16.00 8.09 7.81
C GLY A 64 15.63 6.94 8.76
N ARG A 65 14.41 6.41 8.67
CA ARG A 65 13.95 5.27 9.49
C ARG A 65 13.89 3.99 8.67
N SER A 66 14.11 2.86 9.35
CA SER A 66 13.86 1.54 8.76
C SER A 66 12.38 1.37 8.43
N ARG A 67 12.09 0.87 7.21
CA ARG A 67 10.75 0.40 6.81
C ARG A 67 10.29 -0.81 7.63
N ARG A 68 11.23 -1.61 8.14
CA ARG A 68 10.94 -2.83 8.90
C ARG A 68 10.94 -2.52 10.39
N ILE A 69 9.94 -3.06 11.09
CA ILE A 69 9.95 -3.12 12.55
C ILE A 69 10.92 -4.25 12.96
N PRO A 70 11.90 -3.99 13.85
CA PRO A 70 12.78 -5.03 14.37
C PRO A 70 11.98 -6.19 14.99
N GLY A 71 12.31 -7.44 14.64
CA GLY A 71 11.61 -8.65 15.12
C GLY A 71 10.36 -9.07 14.33
N ALA A 72 9.97 -8.34 13.27
CA ALA A 72 8.83 -8.69 12.43
C ALA A 72 9.22 -9.61 11.24
N GLU A 73 9.79 -10.79 11.53
CA GLU A 73 10.26 -11.74 10.50
C GLU A 73 9.14 -12.35 9.62
N GLY A 74 7.86 -12.18 9.97
CA GLY A 74 6.72 -12.74 9.21
C GLY A 74 5.83 -11.75 8.44
N ALA A 75 6.10 -10.44 8.49
CA ALA A 75 5.14 -9.43 8.02
C ALA A 75 5.32 -8.97 6.56
N SER A 76 6.28 -9.52 5.81
CA SER A 76 6.48 -9.15 4.40
C SER A 76 5.83 -10.14 3.46
N VAL A 77 4.58 -9.87 3.09
CA VAL A 77 4.00 -10.36 1.85
C VAL A 77 3.58 -9.12 1.08
N LEU A 78 3.88 -9.08 -0.22
CA LEU A 78 3.73 -7.96 -1.17
C LEU A 78 4.98 -7.06 -1.28
N ASP A 79 6.09 -7.67 -1.69
CA ASP A 79 7.03 -7.01 -2.58
C ASP A 79 6.43 -7.10 -4.00
N HIS A 80 6.14 -5.97 -4.64
CA HIS A 80 5.82 -5.95 -6.07
C HIS A 80 7.10 -6.27 -6.82
N SER A 81 7.45 -7.56 -6.87
CA SER A 81 8.46 -8.06 -7.79
C SER A 81 7.93 -7.85 -9.20
N VAL A 82 8.38 -6.77 -9.84
CA VAL A 82 8.40 -6.64 -11.29
C VAL A 82 9.02 -7.94 -11.81
N ARG A 83 8.23 -8.77 -12.48
CA ARG A 83 8.76 -9.90 -13.24
C ARG A 83 9.58 -9.31 -14.38
N SER A 84 10.89 -9.23 -14.21
CA SER A 84 11.80 -9.10 -15.34
C SER A 84 11.63 -10.36 -16.20
N GLU A 85 11.18 -10.19 -17.45
CA GLU A 85 11.22 -11.28 -18.44
C GLU A 85 12.68 -11.75 -18.62
N PRO A 86 12.92 -13.06 -18.78
CA PRO A 86 14.25 -13.54 -19.09
C PRO A 86 14.61 -13.11 -20.52
N ASP A 87 15.69 -12.36 -20.64
CA ASP A 87 16.29 -11.94 -21.90
C ASP A 87 16.58 -13.18 -22.76
N ALA A 88 15.87 -13.27 -23.89
CA ALA A 88 16.09 -14.30 -24.89
C ALA A 88 17.16 -13.80 -25.85
N ARG A 89 18.40 -14.30 -25.68
CA ARG A 89 19.41 -14.44 -26.74
C ARG A 89 20.53 -15.37 -26.32
#